data_AF-A0A959CQV4-F1
#
_entry.id   AF-A0A959CQV4-F1
#
_cell.length_a   1.000
_cell.length_b   1.000
_cell.length_c   1.000
_cell.angle_alpha   90.00
_cell.angle_beta   90.00
_cell.angle_gamma   90.00
#
_symmetry.space_group_name_H-M   'P 1'
#
loop_
_entity.id
_entity.type
_entity.pdbx_description
1 polymer ?
#
loop_
_entity_poly.entity_id
_entity_poly.type
_entity_poly.pdbx_seq_one_letter_code
_entity_poly.pdbx_strand_id
1 'polypeptide(L)'
;MKRWFHNLYYSFPVQLLIVHLRSNHLLVGLWILFALLLSGSLGRKYGLQYLFLDPEYLGQVNFWSFFFVGLAFGGFFMSWNLTIYLLTSHYFPFLASLSRPFTKFVINNMVLPLFFFLFYMGVAIHFQRFYENLGYGIILMNWLGFLVGCLTLVSCYSLYFQLTNRDISYYEKRNEKPPNLSKSFAPGRRHVDLEYIKQDTSRWKVSTYLSESLTPRLVRSVAHYDSSLLMSIFKQNHLNALILQLLSMMTLLALGYLIDYSPFRIPAGASLFILASVLTAIIGAVTYWFNEWRVTVIIVGLLIINFITRSEAFNHQNRAYGMDYQSPPAAYTVEKIQDVCGAPLVEKDKAATVEILNRWRDKAAPAGHPPPRMVILSVSGGGLKAASWAMQVVQTADSLLEGRLLDHTALMTGASGGMLGMAYLR
;
A
#
# COMPACT_ATOMS: atom_id res chain seq x y z
N MET A 1 19.70 12.99 -37.29
CA MET A 1 18.41 13.01 -36.56
C MET A 1 17.59 11.72 -36.72
N LYS A 2 17.21 11.27 -37.93
CA LYS A 2 16.38 10.05 -38.11
C LYS A 2 16.91 8.78 -37.41
N ARG A 3 18.22 8.51 -37.47
CA ARG A 3 18.87 7.35 -36.82
C ARG A 3 18.85 7.42 -35.29
N TRP A 4 18.89 8.63 -34.72
CA TRP A 4 18.81 8.84 -33.27
C TRP A 4 17.39 8.57 -32.73
N PHE A 5 16.36 9.12 -33.39
CA PHE A 5 14.97 8.83 -33.05
C PHE A 5 14.62 7.34 -33.20
N HIS A 6 15.13 6.70 -34.25
CA HIS A 6 14.99 5.25 -34.42
C HIS A 6 15.60 4.47 -33.25
N ASN A 7 16.83 4.80 -32.87
CA ASN A 7 17.52 4.14 -31.76
C ASN A 7 16.89 4.41 -30.39
N LEU A 8 16.28 5.59 -30.21
CA LEU A 8 15.54 5.94 -29.00
C LEU A 8 14.21 5.17 -28.93
N TYR A 9 13.45 5.13 -30.03
CA TYR A 9 12.19 4.39 -30.09
C TYR A 9 12.43 2.90 -29.85
N TYR A 10 13.40 2.30 -30.53
CA TYR A 10 13.78 0.90 -30.35
C TYR A 10 14.77 0.67 -29.19
N SER A 11 14.86 1.62 -28.25
CA SER A 11 15.58 1.41 -27.01
C SER A 11 14.77 0.54 -26.06
N PHE A 12 15.46 -0.30 -25.30
CA PHE A 12 14.81 -1.22 -24.38
C PHE A 12 13.89 -0.54 -23.35
N PRO A 13 14.25 0.62 -22.75
CA PRO A 13 13.36 1.33 -21.84
C PRO A 13 12.04 1.79 -22.48
N VAL A 14 12.10 2.30 -23.71
CA VAL A 14 10.91 2.76 -24.43
C VAL A 14 10.03 1.59 -24.84
N GLN A 15 10.64 0.50 -25.33
CA GLN A 15 9.90 -0.71 -25.70
C GLN A 15 9.22 -1.35 -24.48
N LEU A 16 9.88 -1.37 -23.31
CA LEU A 16 9.25 -1.82 -22.06
C LEU A 16 8.05 -0.94 -21.68
N LEU A 17 8.18 0.39 -21.78
CA LEU A 17 7.07 1.31 -21.51
C LEU A 17 5.86 1.03 -22.40
N ILE A 18 6.07 0.81 -23.69
CA ILE A 18 5.00 0.45 -24.64
C ILE A 18 4.36 -0.88 -24.23
N VAL A 19 5.15 -1.88 -23.83
CA VAL A 19 4.64 -3.18 -23.35
C VAL A 19 3.79 -3.01 -22.08
N HIS A 20 4.18 -2.14 -21.15
CA HIS A 20 3.38 -1.87 -19.96
C HIS A 20 2.01 -1.31 -20.29
N LEU A 21 1.97 -0.28 -21.13
CA LEU A 21 0.74 0.38 -21.54
C LEU A 21 -0.15 -0.53 -22.40
N ARG A 22 0.43 -1.47 -23.16
CA ARG A 22 -0.33 -2.38 -24.02
C ARG A 22 -0.90 -3.59 -23.27
N SER A 23 -0.15 -4.14 -22.31
CA SER A 23 -0.43 -5.50 -21.79
C SER A 23 -0.59 -5.58 -20.28
N ASN A 24 -0.03 -4.65 -19.51
CA ASN A 24 0.08 -4.73 -18.05
C ASN A 24 -0.83 -3.71 -17.32
N HIS A 25 -2.04 -3.48 -17.83
CA HIS A 25 -2.96 -2.45 -17.35
C HIS A 25 -3.24 -2.50 -15.84
N LEU A 26 -3.50 -3.68 -15.27
CA LEU A 26 -3.76 -3.83 -13.83
C LEU A 26 -2.57 -3.39 -12.97
N LEU A 27 -1.36 -3.76 -13.39
CA LEU A 27 -0.13 -3.41 -12.66
C LEU A 27 0.17 -1.91 -12.80
N VAL A 28 -0.03 -1.33 -13.99
CA VAL A 28 0.09 0.13 -14.20
C VAL A 28 -0.97 0.88 -13.39
N GLY A 29 -2.18 0.32 -13.25
CA GLY A 29 -3.26 0.87 -12.44
C GLY A 29 -2.87 1.08 -10.97
N LEU A 30 -2.01 0.22 -10.40
CA LEU A 30 -1.48 0.43 -9.04
C LEU A 30 -0.62 1.69 -8.92
N TRP A 31 0.24 1.97 -9.92
CA TRP A 31 1.04 3.20 -9.94
C TRP A 31 0.16 4.45 -10.07
N ILE A 32 -0.86 4.38 -10.93
CA ILE A 32 -1.83 5.47 -11.11
C ILE A 32 -2.61 5.71 -9.81
N LEU A 33 -3.07 4.65 -9.14
CA LEU A 33 -3.77 4.73 -7.87
C LEU A 33 -2.94 5.50 -6.82
N PHE A 34 -1.66 5.15 -6.65
CA PHE A 34 -0.79 5.89 -5.73
C PHE A 34 -0.56 7.34 -6.15
N ALA A 35 -0.43 7.62 -7.46
CA ALA A 35 -0.28 9.00 -7.93
C ALA A 35 -1.54 9.84 -7.62
N LEU A 36 -2.73 9.24 -7.74
CA LEU A 36 -4.00 9.87 -7.37
C LEU A 36 -4.14 10.09 -5.86
N LEU A 37 -3.68 9.14 -5.03
CA LEU A 37 -3.65 9.29 -3.57
C LEU A 37 -2.67 10.40 -3.14
N LEU A 38 -1.47 10.41 -3.70
CA LEU A 38 -0.42 11.40 -3.41
C LEU A 38 -0.80 12.82 -3.84
N SER A 39 -1.42 12.98 -5.02
CA SER A 39 -1.90 14.28 -5.49
C SER A 39 -3.09 14.83 -4.69
N GLY A 40 -3.73 14.02 -3.85
CA GLY A 40 -5.00 14.36 -3.22
C GLY A 40 -6.18 14.40 -4.19
N SER A 41 -6.03 13.86 -5.41
CA SER A 41 -7.15 13.68 -6.34
C SER A 41 -8.12 12.62 -5.81
N LEU A 42 -7.59 11.63 -5.08
CA LEU A 42 -8.35 10.59 -4.40
C LEU A 42 -8.18 10.69 -2.87
N GLY A 43 -9.27 10.64 -2.12
CA GLY A 43 -9.21 10.50 -0.66
C GLY A 43 -8.77 11.74 0.14
N ARG A 44 -8.68 12.92 -0.48
CA ARG A 44 -8.25 14.17 0.21
C ARG A 44 -9.11 14.53 1.42
N LYS A 45 -10.43 14.36 1.33
CA LYS A 45 -11.36 14.61 2.47
C LYS A 45 -11.11 13.69 3.66
N TYR A 46 -10.53 12.51 3.42
CA TYR A 46 -10.18 11.52 4.45
C TYR A 46 -8.72 11.63 4.89
N GLY A 47 -7.94 12.56 4.33
CA GLY A 47 -6.54 12.75 4.67
C GLY A 47 -5.60 11.66 4.16
N LEU A 48 -5.99 10.84 3.17
CA LEU A 48 -5.16 9.74 2.68
C LEU A 48 -3.79 10.19 2.14
N GLN A 49 -3.72 11.41 1.59
CA GLN A 49 -2.46 12.01 1.12
C GLN A 49 -1.43 12.16 2.26
N TYR A 50 -1.87 12.48 3.48
CA TYR A 50 -0.97 12.72 4.62
C TYR A 50 -0.24 11.45 5.05
N LEU A 51 -0.82 10.27 4.81
CA LEU A 51 -0.19 8.98 5.11
C LEU A 51 1.15 8.79 4.40
N PHE A 52 1.38 9.52 3.30
CA PHE A 52 2.61 9.49 2.52
C PHE A 52 3.44 10.77 2.62
N LEU A 53 2.78 11.93 2.73
CA LEU A 53 3.46 13.23 2.76
C LEU A 53 3.97 13.59 4.16
N ASP A 54 3.33 13.06 5.19
CA ASP A 54 3.65 13.26 6.60
C ASP A 54 3.55 11.92 7.38
N PRO A 55 4.39 10.93 7.02
CA PRO A 55 4.30 9.61 7.62
C PRO A 55 4.73 9.65 9.08
N GLU A 56 3.89 9.13 9.96
CA GLU A 56 4.18 9.04 11.39
C GLU A 56 4.77 7.66 11.75
N TYR A 57 5.84 7.67 12.55
CA TYR A 57 6.39 6.48 13.19
C TYR A 57 6.69 6.82 14.66
N LEU A 58 6.13 6.04 15.58
CA LEU A 58 6.27 6.25 17.03
C LEU A 58 5.94 7.68 17.50
N GLY A 59 4.89 8.30 16.97
CA GLY A 59 4.50 9.67 17.35
C GLY A 59 5.29 10.77 16.67
N GLN A 60 6.20 10.44 15.74
CA GLN A 60 7.12 11.42 15.14
C GLN A 60 7.16 11.32 13.62
N VAL A 61 7.35 12.46 12.97
CA VAL A 61 7.67 12.57 11.54
C VAL A 61 9.13 12.96 11.39
N ASN A 62 9.98 11.99 11.08
CA ASN A 62 11.42 12.21 10.95
C ASN A 62 12.04 11.27 9.91
N PHE A 63 13.37 11.24 9.88
CA PHE A 63 14.16 10.35 9.03
C PHE A 63 13.64 8.90 9.04
N TRP A 64 13.33 8.33 10.22
CA TRP A 64 12.90 6.95 10.37
C TRP A 64 11.52 6.70 9.79
N SER A 65 10.59 7.64 9.97
CA SER A 65 9.26 7.55 9.38
C SER A 65 9.36 7.50 7.86
N PHE A 66 10.16 8.39 7.26
CA PHE A 66 10.43 8.35 5.82
C PHE A 66 11.24 7.14 5.38
N PHE A 67 12.17 6.65 6.20
CA PHE A 67 12.96 5.44 5.93
C PHE A 67 12.09 4.20 5.78
N PHE A 68 11.12 3.98 6.66
CA PHE A 68 10.21 2.84 6.55
C PHE A 68 9.29 2.94 5.32
N VAL A 69 8.80 4.15 5.00
CA VAL A 69 8.05 4.36 3.74
C VAL A 69 8.94 4.11 2.53
N GLY A 70 10.19 4.57 2.56
CA GLY A 70 11.18 4.32 1.52
C GLY A 70 11.48 2.84 1.34
N LEU A 71 11.64 2.10 2.44
CA LEU A 71 11.84 0.65 2.44
C LEU A 71 10.64 -0.07 1.80
N ALA A 72 9.42 0.29 2.20
CA ALA A 72 8.20 -0.26 1.61
C ALA A 72 8.06 0.09 0.11
N PHE A 73 8.41 1.31 -0.28
CA PHE A 73 8.45 1.72 -1.69
C PHE A 73 9.49 0.92 -2.47
N GLY A 74 10.68 0.67 -1.90
CA GLY A 74 11.69 -0.23 -2.46
C GLY A 74 11.14 -1.64 -2.66
N GLY A 75 10.30 -2.12 -1.74
CA GLY A 75 9.62 -3.41 -1.85
C GLY A 75 8.62 -3.46 -3.00
N PHE A 76 7.81 -2.42 -3.12
CA PHE A 76 6.88 -2.27 -4.24
C PHE A 76 7.61 -2.17 -5.57
N PHE A 77 8.69 -1.39 -5.62
CA PHE A 77 9.57 -1.25 -6.76
C PHE A 77 10.16 -2.61 -7.19
N MET A 78 10.69 -3.39 -6.25
CA MET A 78 11.26 -4.70 -6.56
C MET A 78 10.19 -5.71 -6.97
N SER A 79 9.03 -5.73 -6.29
CA SER A 79 7.89 -6.58 -6.63
C SER A 79 7.39 -6.32 -8.05
N TRP A 80 7.27 -5.04 -8.43
CA TRP A 80 6.97 -4.62 -9.81
C TRP A 80 8.00 -5.17 -10.79
N ASN A 81 9.29 -4.94 -10.55
CA ASN A 81 10.33 -5.38 -11.47
C ASN A 81 10.40 -6.91 -11.61
N LEU A 82 10.26 -7.64 -10.51
CA LEU A 82 10.22 -9.10 -10.49
C LEU A 82 9.03 -9.63 -11.28
N THR A 83 7.85 -9.06 -11.04
CA THR A 83 6.62 -9.45 -11.71
C THR A 83 6.70 -9.19 -13.21
N ILE A 84 7.12 -7.99 -13.63
CA ILE A 84 7.24 -7.68 -15.05
C ILE A 84 8.33 -8.54 -15.71
N TYR A 85 9.49 -8.72 -15.07
CA TYR A 85 10.53 -9.61 -15.58
C TYR A 85 9.97 -11.02 -15.80
N LEU A 86 9.18 -11.51 -14.83
CA LEU A 86 8.54 -12.82 -14.92
C LEU A 86 7.53 -12.93 -16.08
N LEU A 87 6.78 -11.86 -16.35
CA LEU A 87 5.72 -11.85 -17.38
C LEU A 87 6.21 -11.50 -18.79
N THR A 88 7.35 -10.84 -18.93
CA THR A 88 7.76 -10.23 -20.21
C THR A 88 9.16 -10.61 -20.69
N SER A 89 10.00 -11.26 -19.87
CA SER A 89 11.38 -11.61 -20.25
C SER A 89 11.46 -12.47 -21.51
N HIS A 90 10.46 -13.31 -21.79
CA HIS A 90 10.43 -14.17 -22.97
C HIS A 90 10.27 -13.40 -24.29
N TYR A 91 9.72 -12.18 -24.26
CA TYR A 91 9.68 -11.30 -25.43
C TYR A 91 11.05 -10.71 -25.77
N PHE A 92 12.00 -10.79 -24.84
CA PHE A 92 13.34 -10.19 -24.96
C PHE A 92 14.45 -11.24 -24.74
N PRO A 93 14.61 -12.22 -25.66
CA PRO A 93 15.58 -13.32 -25.49
C PRO A 93 17.04 -12.86 -25.30
N PHE A 94 17.39 -11.67 -25.82
CA PHE A 94 18.73 -11.11 -25.68
C PHE A 94 19.17 -10.94 -24.23
N LEU A 95 18.24 -10.79 -23.29
CA LEU A 95 18.54 -10.71 -21.86
C LEU A 95 19.33 -11.93 -21.38
N ALA A 96 19.00 -13.14 -21.84
CA ALA A 96 19.70 -14.36 -21.42
C ALA A 96 21.15 -14.45 -21.91
N SER A 97 21.54 -13.64 -22.92
CA SER A 97 22.93 -13.55 -23.38
C SER A 97 23.78 -12.56 -22.58
N LEU A 98 23.15 -11.75 -21.71
CA LEU A 98 23.83 -10.74 -20.92
C LEU A 98 24.25 -11.31 -19.57
N SER A 99 25.36 -10.82 -19.03
CA SER A 99 25.64 -10.95 -17.59
C SER A 99 24.54 -10.25 -16.79
N ARG A 100 24.23 -10.69 -15.57
CA ARG A 100 23.29 -10.04 -14.64
C ARG A 100 22.00 -9.56 -15.36
N PRO A 101 21.24 -10.47 -15.99
CA PRO A 101 20.12 -10.12 -16.87
C PRO A 101 19.05 -9.31 -16.14
N PHE A 102 18.73 -9.71 -14.90
CA PHE A 102 17.73 -9.03 -14.09
C PHE A 102 18.15 -7.60 -13.71
N THR A 103 19.41 -7.36 -13.33
CA THR A 103 19.89 -6.01 -13.02
C THR A 103 19.76 -5.08 -14.23
N LYS A 104 20.15 -5.55 -15.42
CA LYS A 104 20.00 -4.78 -16.65
C LYS A 104 18.54 -4.56 -17.00
N PHE A 105 17.67 -5.55 -16.78
CA PHE A 105 16.23 -5.38 -16.91
C PHE A 105 15.70 -4.27 -16.01
N VAL A 106 16.03 -4.31 -14.72
CA VAL A 106 15.61 -3.32 -13.72
C VAL A 106 16.03 -1.90 -14.12
N ILE A 107 17.27 -1.69 -14.56
CA ILE A 107 17.77 -0.39 -15.04
C ILE A 107 16.95 0.12 -16.23
N ASN A 108 16.63 -0.75 -17.18
CA ASN A 108 15.86 -0.35 -18.35
C ASN A 108 14.36 -0.19 -18.05
N ASN A 109 13.86 -0.82 -16.98
CA ASN A 109 12.50 -0.70 -16.49
C ASN A 109 12.29 0.49 -15.51
N MET A 110 13.24 1.43 -15.44
CA MET A 110 13.19 2.56 -14.50
C MET A 110 12.23 3.68 -14.90
N VAL A 111 11.78 3.76 -16.15
CA VAL A 111 11.06 4.96 -16.64
C VAL A 111 9.81 5.28 -15.80
N LEU A 112 8.93 4.30 -15.60
CA LEU A 112 7.71 4.49 -14.81
C LEU A 112 8.00 4.68 -13.30
N PRO A 113 8.81 3.83 -12.64
CA PRO A 113 9.14 4.04 -11.24
C PRO A 113 9.88 5.34 -10.94
N LEU A 114 10.81 5.76 -11.80
CA LEU A 114 11.56 7.00 -11.64
C LEU A 114 10.64 8.21 -11.80
N PHE A 115 9.74 8.20 -12.78
CA PHE A 115 8.73 9.24 -12.93
C PHE A 115 7.86 9.35 -11.67
N PHE A 116 7.35 8.22 -11.17
CA PHE A 116 6.55 8.21 -9.94
C PHE A 116 7.35 8.70 -8.73
N PHE A 117 8.61 8.27 -8.59
CA PHE A 117 9.50 8.70 -7.52
C PHE A 117 9.69 10.22 -7.54
N LEU A 118 10.04 10.79 -8.70
CA LEU A 118 10.21 12.24 -8.86
C LEU A 118 8.92 13.01 -8.58
N PHE A 119 7.78 12.48 -9.03
CA PHE A 119 6.47 13.05 -8.75
C PHE A 119 6.16 13.05 -7.24
N TYR A 120 6.32 11.91 -6.57
CA TYR A 120 6.09 11.78 -5.13
C TYR A 120 7.00 12.76 -4.37
N MET A 121 8.28 12.74 -4.66
CA MET A 121 9.26 13.66 -4.09
C MET A 121 8.84 15.12 -4.29
N GLY A 122 8.49 15.54 -5.51
CA GLY A 122 8.03 16.90 -5.78
C GLY A 122 6.82 17.33 -4.94
N VAL A 123 5.82 16.46 -4.82
CA VAL A 123 4.63 16.72 -3.98
C VAL A 123 5.00 16.77 -2.50
N ALA A 124 5.89 15.89 -2.02
CA ALA A 124 6.34 15.86 -0.63
C ALA A 124 7.13 17.12 -0.23
N ILE A 125 8.07 17.61 -1.07
CA ILE A 125 8.75 18.89 -0.82
C ILE A 125 7.74 20.03 -0.77
N HIS A 126 6.85 20.09 -1.75
CA HIS A 126 5.86 21.17 -1.80
C HIS A 126 4.99 21.16 -0.52
N PHE A 127 4.55 19.98 -0.10
CA PHE A 127 3.79 19.81 1.13
C PHE A 127 4.58 20.27 2.37
N GLN A 128 5.77 19.73 2.58
CA GLN A 128 6.62 20.01 3.75
C GLN A 128 7.06 21.48 3.81
N ARG A 129 7.26 22.12 2.67
CA ARG A 129 7.72 23.51 2.62
C ARG A 129 6.58 24.51 2.80
N PHE A 130 5.45 24.31 2.12
CA PHE A 130 4.38 25.31 2.07
C PHE A 130 3.28 25.09 3.10
N TYR A 131 3.04 23.86 3.55
CA TYR A 131 2.01 23.55 4.55
C TYR A 131 2.60 23.35 5.94
N GLU A 132 3.70 22.60 6.07
CA GLU A 132 4.37 22.35 7.37
C GLU A 132 5.45 23.39 7.72
N ASN A 133 5.78 24.28 6.77
CA ASN A 133 6.81 25.32 6.92
C ASN A 133 8.16 24.79 7.45
N LEU A 134 8.54 23.56 7.06
CA LEU A 134 9.79 22.94 7.52
C LEU A 134 11.01 23.64 6.90
N GLY A 135 12.11 23.64 7.65
CA GLY A 135 13.42 24.08 7.17
C GLY A 135 14.01 23.11 6.14
N TYR A 136 14.76 23.63 5.17
CA TYR A 136 15.35 22.82 4.10
C TYR A 136 16.23 21.66 4.59
N GLY A 137 16.91 21.82 5.72
CA GLY A 137 17.72 20.75 6.32
C GLY A 137 16.90 19.56 6.80
N ILE A 138 15.72 19.80 7.39
CA ILE A 138 14.81 18.74 7.86
C ILE A 138 14.19 18.02 6.66
N ILE A 139 13.76 18.79 5.65
CA ILE A 139 13.24 18.25 4.39
C ILE A 139 14.28 17.34 3.72
N LEU A 140 15.53 17.79 3.65
CA LEU A 140 16.63 16.99 3.10
C LEU A 140 16.86 15.70 3.91
N MET A 141 16.81 15.77 5.24
CA MET A 141 16.96 14.59 6.09
C MET A 141 15.83 13.58 5.87
N ASN A 142 14.58 14.04 5.80
CA ASN A 142 13.43 13.17 5.50
C ASN A 142 13.57 12.50 4.13
N TRP A 143 14.01 13.26 3.12
CA TRP A 143 14.31 12.76 1.79
C TRP A 143 15.43 11.72 1.77
N LEU A 144 16.51 11.97 2.50
CA LEU A 144 17.59 11.01 2.67
C LEU A 144 17.08 9.73 3.36
N GLY A 145 16.21 9.85 4.36
CA GLY A 145 15.54 8.72 4.99
C GLY A 145 14.83 7.84 3.97
N PHE A 146 13.97 8.45 3.17
CA PHE A 146 13.25 7.75 2.10
C PHE A 146 14.20 7.07 1.10
N LEU A 147 15.19 7.81 0.59
CA LEU A 147 16.16 7.30 -0.38
C LEU A 147 16.98 6.13 0.18
N VAL A 148 17.50 6.28 1.40
CA VAL A 148 18.29 5.24 2.08
C VAL A 148 17.43 4.01 2.32
N GLY A 149 16.18 4.16 2.76
CA GLY A 149 15.24 3.05 2.93
C GLY A 149 15.00 2.28 1.65
N CYS A 150 14.71 3.00 0.55
CA CYS A 150 14.50 2.40 -0.77
C CYS A 150 15.75 1.65 -1.26
N LEU A 151 16.92 2.30 -1.22
CA LEU A 151 18.18 1.72 -1.66
C LEU A 151 18.60 0.53 -0.80
N THR A 152 18.31 0.53 0.50
CA THR A 152 18.59 -0.60 1.39
C THR A 152 17.89 -1.85 0.86
N LEU A 153 16.59 -1.77 0.59
CA LEU A 153 15.86 -2.93 0.11
C LEU A 153 16.31 -3.36 -1.29
N VAL A 154 16.45 -2.42 -2.23
CA VAL A 154 16.94 -2.71 -3.60
C VAL A 154 18.32 -3.37 -3.56
N SER A 155 19.19 -2.95 -2.65
CA SER A 155 20.52 -3.54 -2.46
C SER A 155 20.44 -4.96 -1.91
N CYS A 156 19.57 -5.24 -0.93
CA CYS A 156 19.34 -6.60 -0.43
C CYS A 156 18.92 -7.56 -1.55
N TYR A 157 17.97 -7.16 -2.40
CA TYR A 157 17.56 -7.95 -3.56
C TYR A 157 18.71 -8.13 -4.57
N SER A 158 19.46 -7.06 -4.85
CA SER A 158 20.58 -7.11 -5.78
C SER A 158 21.69 -8.05 -5.31
N LEU A 159 22.01 -8.03 -4.00
CA LEU A 159 22.96 -8.95 -3.38
C LEU A 159 22.49 -10.40 -3.49
N TYR A 160 21.22 -10.67 -3.18
CA TYR A 160 20.65 -12.02 -3.35
C TYR A 160 20.82 -12.52 -4.79
N PHE A 161 20.44 -11.70 -5.79
CA PHE A 161 20.57 -12.11 -7.18
C PHE A 161 22.01 -12.30 -7.63
N GLN A 162 22.95 -11.50 -7.14
CA GLN A 162 24.38 -11.69 -7.43
C GLN A 162 24.91 -13.01 -6.86
N LEU A 163 24.39 -13.47 -5.72
CA LEU A 163 24.82 -14.71 -5.08
C LEU A 163 24.13 -15.95 -5.67
N THR A 164 22.87 -15.85 -6.11
CA THR A 164 22.06 -17.01 -6.50
C THR A 164 21.93 -17.21 -8.02
N ASN A 165 22.01 -16.17 -8.84
CA ASN A 165 21.91 -16.31 -10.30
C ASN A 165 23.24 -16.76 -10.90
N ARG A 166 23.17 -17.73 -11.83
CA ARG A 166 24.29 -18.13 -12.67
C ARG A 166 24.01 -17.68 -14.11
N ASP A 167 24.93 -16.93 -14.67
CA ASP A 167 24.83 -16.40 -16.04
C ASP A 167 25.46 -17.35 -17.07
N ILE A 168 25.29 -17.06 -18.36
CA ILE A 168 25.85 -17.87 -19.46
C ILE A 168 27.37 -18.04 -19.34
N SER A 169 28.07 -17.01 -18.89
CA SER A 169 29.53 -17.03 -18.66
C SER A 169 29.96 -17.99 -17.55
N TYR A 170 29.06 -18.33 -16.61
CA TYR A 170 29.35 -19.33 -15.58
C TYR A 170 29.44 -20.73 -16.19
N TYR A 171 28.48 -21.06 -17.06
CA TYR A 171 28.39 -22.37 -17.71
C TYR A 171 29.45 -22.54 -18.82
N GLU A 172 29.71 -21.48 -19.60
CA GLU A 172 30.80 -21.48 -20.60
C GLU A 172 32.18 -21.68 -19.95
N LYS A 173 32.46 -21.03 -18.81
CA LYS A 173 33.78 -21.13 -18.16
C LYS A 173 34.02 -22.47 -17.45
N ARG A 174 32.95 -23.14 -17.00
CA ARG A 174 33.07 -24.39 -16.23
C ARG A 174 32.80 -25.66 -17.04
N ASN A 175 32.42 -25.55 -18.32
CA ASN A 175 31.92 -26.67 -19.13
C ASN A 175 30.83 -27.49 -18.41
N GLU A 176 30.11 -26.85 -17.47
CA GLU A 176 29.03 -27.49 -16.73
C GLU A 176 27.75 -27.36 -17.55
N LYS A 177 27.02 -28.46 -17.73
CA LYS A 177 25.67 -28.39 -18.28
C LYS A 177 24.78 -27.71 -17.23
N PRO A 178 23.88 -26.79 -17.63
CA PRO A 178 22.92 -26.21 -16.69
C PRO A 178 22.12 -27.34 -16.03
N PRO A 179 21.72 -27.18 -14.75
CA PRO A 179 20.92 -28.18 -14.09
C PRO A 179 19.68 -28.46 -14.94
N ASN A 180 19.43 -29.73 -15.24
CA ASN A 180 18.20 -30.19 -15.84
C ASN A 180 17.07 -29.96 -14.81
N LEU A 181 16.64 -28.71 -14.66
CA LEU A 181 15.43 -28.36 -13.96
C LEU A 181 14.32 -29.14 -14.67
N SER A 182 13.84 -30.17 -13.98
CA SER A 182 12.91 -31.18 -14.48
C SER A 182 11.75 -30.55 -15.24
N LYS A 183 11.08 -31.35 -16.07
CA LYS A 183 9.80 -30.98 -16.69
C LYS A 183 8.72 -30.90 -15.61
N SER A 184 8.84 -30.02 -14.62
CA SER A 184 7.73 -29.69 -13.73
C SER A 184 6.83 -28.72 -14.50
N PHE A 185 5.76 -29.30 -15.03
CA PHE A 185 4.73 -28.62 -15.79
C PHE A 185 3.94 -27.72 -14.84
N ALA A 186 4.17 -26.41 -14.91
CA ALA A 186 3.10 -25.49 -14.58
C ALA A 186 2.02 -25.67 -15.66
N PRO A 187 0.77 -26.02 -15.30
CA PRO A 187 -0.30 -26.16 -16.29
C PRO A 187 -0.48 -24.83 -17.02
N GLY A 188 -0.51 -24.86 -18.36
CA GLY A 188 -0.75 -23.67 -19.20
C GLY A 188 0.47 -23.04 -19.88
N ARG A 189 1.69 -23.56 -19.70
CA ARG A 189 2.84 -23.08 -20.51
C ARG A 189 2.65 -23.48 -21.98
N ARG A 190 2.56 -22.50 -22.88
CA ARG A 190 2.93 -22.70 -24.29
C ARG A 190 4.34 -23.31 -24.27
N HIS A 191 4.55 -24.40 -25.01
CA HIS A 191 5.91 -24.79 -25.38
C HIS A 191 6.58 -23.53 -25.93
N VAL A 192 7.62 -23.05 -25.25
CA VAL A 192 8.45 -21.99 -25.85
C VAL A 192 9.07 -22.66 -27.05
N ASP A 193 8.50 -22.34 -28.20
CA ASP A 193 8.85 -22.98 -29.44
C ASP A 193 10.33 -22.71 -29.70
N LEU A 194 11.12 -23.79 -29.73
CA LEU A 194 12.57 -23.73 -29.89
C LEU A 194 12.92 -23.12 -31.25
N GLU A 195 12.02 -23.23 -32.24
CA GLU A 195 12.13 -22.54 -33.53
C GLU A 195 11.81 -21.04 -33.41
N TYR A 196 10.87 -20.64 -32.55
CA TYR A 196 10.52 -19.23 -32.30
C TYR A 196 11.68 -18.44 -31.67
N ILE A 197 12.51 -19.07 -30.84
CA ILE A 197 13.75 -18.45 -30.33
C ILE A 197 14.77 -18.25 -31.47
N LYS A 198 14.82 -19.16 -32.44
CA LYS A 198 15.80 -19.15 -33.55
C LYS A 198 15.38 -18.27 -34.74
N GLN A 199 14.09 -18.08 -35.00
CA GLN A 199 13.61 -17.49 -36.26
C GLN A 199 13.60 -15.95 -36.33
N ASP A 200 13.86 -15.19 -35.26
CA ASP A 200 14.04 -13.71 -35.27
C ASP A 200 12.90 -12.86 -35.90
N THR A 201 11.83 -13.46 -36.40
CA THR A 201 10.81 -12.84 -37.27
C THR A 201 9.65 -12.19 -36.53
N SER A 202 9.49 -12.44 -35.23
CA SER A 202 8.38 -11.93 -34.39
C SER A 202 8.85 -11.26 -33.08
N ARG A 203 10.15 -10.93 -32.95
CA ARG A 203 10.68 -10.28 -31.75
C ARG A 203 10.19 -8.83 -31.65
N TRP A 204 9.87 -8.38 -30.43
CA TRP A 204 9.82 -6.94 -30.16
C TRP A 204 11.19 -6.37 -30.50
N LYS A 205 11.26 -5.53 -31.53
CA LYS A 205 12.52 -5.03 -32.05
C LYS A 205 13.17 -4.14 -31.00
N VAL A 206 14.32 -4.56 -30.48
CA VAL A 206 15.14 -3.77 -29.55
C VAL A 206 16.53 -3.64 -30.13
N SER A 207 16.97 -2.40 -30.36
CA SER A 207 18.28 -2.10 -30.95
C SER A 207 19.32 -1.75 -29.89
N THR A 208 18.91 -1.08 -28.81
CA THR A 208 19.80 -0.61 -27.75
C THR A 208 19.24 -0.93 -26.37
N TYR A 209 20.11 -1.12 -25.39
CA TYR A 209 19.75 -1.25 -23.97
C TYR A 209 20.77 -0.49 -23.11
N LEU A 210 20.38 -0.07 -21.90
CA LEU A 210 21.28 0.57 -20.94
C LEU A 210 22.05 -0.49 -20.13
N SER A 211 23.37 -0.34 -20.03
CA SER A 211 24.22 -1.18 -19.17
C SER A 211 24.20 -0.73 -17.70
N GLU A 212 24.90 -1.47 -16.83
CA GLU A 212 25.10 -1.14 -15.41
C GLU A 212 25.73 0.25 -15.20
N SER A 213 26.56 0.70 -16.14
CA SER A 213 27.15 2.04 -16.19
C SER A 213 26.24 3.11 -16.82
N LEU A 214 24.94 2.82 -17.04
CA LEU A 214 23.96 3.68 -17.72
C LEU A 214 24.37 4.10 -19.14
N THR A 215 25.29 3.38 -19.78
CA THR A 215 25.70 3.64 -21.16
C THR A 215 24.85 2.81 -22.13
N PRO A 216 24.36 3.39 -23.25
CA PRO A 216 23.63 2.64 -24.26
C PRO A 216 24.56 1.66 -24.98
N ARG A 217 24.15 0.39 -25.06
CA ARG A 217 24.85 -0.69 -25.76
C ARG A 217 23.92 -1.34 -26.78
N LEU A 218 24.51 -1.89 -27.84
CA LEU A 218 23.77 -2.60 -28.89
C LEU A 218 23.37 -4.00 -28.42
N VAL A 219 22.14 -4.39 -28.76
CA VAL A 219 21.66 -5.75 -28.55
C VAL A 219 22.41 -6.70 -29.49
N ARG A 220 22.84 -7.86 -28.98
CA ARG A 220 23.50 -8.91 -29.75
C ARG A 220 22.49 -9.99 -30.13
N SER A 221 22.66 -10.59 -31.31
CA SER A 221 21.82 -11.72 -31.74
C SER A 221 22.12 -12.95 -30.89
N VAL A 222 21.08 -13.63 -30.45
CA VAL A 222 21.13 -14.85 -29.63
C VAL A 222 20.99 -16.12 -30.46
N ALA A 223 20.91 -16.01 -31.79
CA ALA A 223 20.64 -17.14 -32.69
C ALA A 223 21.70 -18.27 -32.63
N HIS A 224 22.89 -17.97 -32.11
CA HIS A 224 24.02 -18.89 -32.00
C HIS A 224 24.04 -19.72 -30.71
N TYR A 225 23.21 -19.39 -29.71
CA TYR A 225 23.15 -20.12 -28.45
C TYR A 225 22.13 -21.27 -28.53
N ASP A 226 22.45 -22.39 -27.87
CA ASP A 226 21.49 -23.48 -27.73
C ASP A 226 20.26 -22.99 -26.96
N SER A 227 19.09 -23.19 -27.54
CA SER A 227 17.81 -22.77 -26.98
C SER A 227 17.51 -23.49 -25.66
N SER A 228 18.06 -24.70 -25.45
CA SER A 228 17.98 -25.44 -24.18
C SER A 228 18.71 -24.72 -23.04
N LEU A 229 19.90 -24.16 -23.33
CA LEU A 229 20.71 -23.37 -22.41
C LEU A 229 20.01 -22.07 -22.03
N LEU A 230 19.52 -21.30 -23.01
CA LEU A 230 18.79 -20.06 -22.76
C LEU A 230 17.55 -20.31 -21.88
N MET A 231 16.81 -21.38 -22.16
CA MET A 231 15.63 -21.76 -21.40
C MET A 231 15.97 -22.10 -19.95
N SER A 232 17.07 -22.82 -19.70
CA SER A 232 17.51 -23.16 -18.34
C SER A 232 17.87 -21.92 -17.52
N ILE A 233 18.59 -20.97 -18.12
CA ILE A 233 18.97 -19.70 -17.47
C ILE A 233 17.72 -18.88 -17.13
N PHE A 234 16.76 -18.78 -18.05
CA PHE A 234 15.49 -18.13 -17.75
C PHE A 234 14.76 -18.83 -16.59
N LYS A 235 14.61 -20.15 -16.64
CA LYS A 235 13.94 -20.92 -15.57
C LYS A 235 14.58 -20.71 -14.20
N GLN A 236 15.91 -20.71 -14.11
CA GLN A 236 16.62 -20.44 -12.85
C GLN A 236 16.33 -19.03 -12.34
N ASN A 237 16.46 -18.02 -13.21
CA ASN A 237 16.19 -16.62 -12.83
C ASN A 237 14.73 -16.41 -12.42
N HIS A 238 13.77 -17.08 -13.08
CA HIS A 238 12.36 -17.06 -12.68
C HIS A 238 12.12 -17.73 -11.33
N LEU A 239 12.77 -18.86 -11.04
CA LEU A 239 12.65 -19.53 -9.75
C LEU A 239 13.19 -18.66 -8.61
N ASN A 240 14.36 -18.05 -8.81
CA ASN A 240 14.96 -17.14 -7.82
C ASN A 240 14.06 -15.91 -7.58
N ALA A 241 13.48 -15.36 -8.64
CA ALA A 241 12.49 -14.28 -8.54
C ALA A 241 11.25 -14.70 -7.73
N LEU A 242 10.74 -15.91 -7.96
CA LEU A 242 9.58 -16.46 -7.24
C LEU A 242 9.89 -16.71 -5.76
N ILE A 243 11.07 -17.25 -5.44
CA ILE A 243 11.51 -17.47 -4.04
C ILE A 243 11.56 -16.15 -3.28
N LEU A 244 12.17 -15.11 -3.87
CA LEU A 244 12.21 -13.78 -3.26
C LEU A 244 10.81 -13.18 -3.06
N GLN A 245 9.93 -13.39 -4.03
CA GLN A 245 8.56 -12.92 -3.93
C GLN A 245 7.84 -13.58 -2.73
N LEU A 246 7.97 -14.91 -2.59
CA LEU A 246 7.40 -15.66 -1.46
C LEU A 246 8.01 -15.22 -0.13
N LEU A 247 9.33 -15.07 -0.05
CA LEU A 247 10.03 -14.61 1.16
C LEU A 247 9.53 -13.23 1.58
N SER A 248 9.40 -12.29 0.64
CA SER A 248 8.89 -10.94 0.92
C SER A 248 7.44 -10.94 1.42
N MET A 249 6.60 -11.83 0.88
CA MET A 249 5.22 -12.00 1.34
C MET A 249 5.17 -12.58 2.76
N MET A 250 6.04 -13.53 3.10
CA MET A 250 6.14 -14.09 4.45
C MET A 250 6.63 -13.06 5.47
N THR A 251 7.63 -12.24 5.11
CA THR A 251 8.10 -11.13 5.96
C THR A 251 6.98 -10.16 6.26
N LEU A 252 6.10 -9.90 5.28
CA LEU A 252 4.96 -9.03 5.47
C LEU A 252 3.90 -9.58 6.42
N LEU A 253 3.58 -10.87 6.29
CA LEU A 253 2.67 -11.53 7.23
C LEU A 253 3.24 -11.52 8.65
N ALA A 254 4.56 -11.71 8.80
CA ALA A 254 5.23 -11.62 10.10
C ALA A 254 5.17 -10.22 10.71
N LEU A 255 5.41 -9.16 9.91
CA LEU A 255 5.28 -7.77 10.37
C LEU A 255 3.84 -7.44 10.79
N GLY A 256 2.86 -7.92 10.02
CA GLY A 256 1.44 -7.77 10.36
C GLY A 256 1.06 -8.48 11.67
N TYR A 257 1.58 -9.68 11.91
CA TYR A 257 1.37 -10.42 13.16
C TYR A 257 1.99 -9.71 14.38
N LEU A 258 3.08 -8.98 14.18
CA LEU A 258 3.80 -8.30 15.26
C LEU A 258 3.31 -6.87 15.52
N ILE A 259 2.22 -6.41 14.88
CA ILE A 259 1.75 -5.02 14.92
C ILE A 259 1.39 -4.52 16.33
N ASP A 260 1.05 -5.42 17.25
CA ASP A 260 0.75 -5.07 18.65
C ASP A 260 1.98 -4.47 19.36
N TYR A 261 3.19 -4.85 18.94
CA TYR A 261 4.43 -4.31 19.46
C TYR A 261 4.77 -2.97 18.80
N SER A 262 4.99 -1.94 19.62
CA SER A 262 5.22 -0.55 19.17
C SER A 262 6.26 -0.41 18.04
N PRO A 263 7.44 -1.08 18.06
CA PRO A 263 8.44 -0.96 16.99
C PRO A 263 7.99 -1.52 15.62
N PHE A 264 6.96 -2.37 15.58
CA PHE A 264 6.46 -2.98 14.35
C PHE A 264 5.27 -2.21 13.76
N ARG A 265 4.83 -1.13 14.43
CA ARG A 265 3.82 -0.20 13.92
C ARG A 265 4.46 0.74 12.91
N ILE A 266 4.68 0.22 11.70
CA ILE A 266 5.21 0.98 10.58
C ILE A 266 4.21 2.07 10.13
N PRO A 267 4.70 3.14 9.44
CA PRO A 267 3.82 4.16 8.89
C PRO A 267 2.72 3.59 8.01
N ALA A 268 1.53 4.18 8.07
CA ALA A 268 0.37 3.73 7.29
C ALA A 268 0.64 3.73 5.76
N GLY A 269 1.33 4.76 5.24
CA GLY A 269 1.74 4.80 3.83
C GLY A 269 2.68 3.66 3.44
N ALA A 270 3.56 3.23 4.35
CA ALA A 270 4.42 2.07 4.14
C ALA A 270 3.59 0.79 4.00
N SER A 271 2.58 0.61 4.86
CA SER A 271 1.65 -0.53 4.81
C SER A 271 0.89 -0.61 3.47
N LEU A 272 0.53 0.54 2.88
CA LEU A 272 -0.13 0.56 1.56
C LEU A 272 0.82 0.12 0.42
N PHE A 273 2.07 0.59 0.40
CA PHE A 273 3.07 0.12 -0.59
C PHE A 273 3.35 -1.38 -0.45
N ILE A 274 3.40 -1.85 0.78
CA ILE A 274 3.52 -3.24 1.16
C ILE A 274 2.35 -4.07 0.59
N LEU A 275 1.11 -3.63 0.82
CA LEU A 275 -0.07 -4.28 0.27
C LEU A 275 -0.03 -4.31 -1.26
N ALA A 276 0.36 -3.20 -1.89
CA ALA A 276 0.50 -3.15 -3.34
C ALA A 276 1.61 -4.08 -3.87
N SER A 277 2.66 -4.31 -3.08
CA SER A 277 3.72 -5.29 -3.40
C SER A 277 3.15 -6.71 -3.46
N VAL A 278 2.30 -7.07 -2.48
CA VAL A 278 1.60 -8.37 -2.44
C VAL A 278 0.59 -8.49 -3.57
N LEU A 279 -0.22 -7.46 -3.82
CA LEU A 279 -1.17 -7.44 -4.94
C LEU A 279 -0.45 -7.59 -6.28
N THR A 280 0.68 -6.92 -6.47
CA THR A 280 1.53 -7.07 -7.67
C THR A 280 2.02 -8.51 -7.81
N ALA A 281 2.44 -9.15 -6.72
CA ALA A 281 2.83 -10.56 -6.67
C ALA A 281 1.70 -11.48 -7.17
N ILE A 282 0.52 -11.32 -6.59
CA ILE A 282 -0.65 -12.17 -6.84
C ILE A 282 -1.12 -11.99 -8.28
N ILE A 283 -1.26 -10.74 -8.75
CA ILE A 283 -1.61 -10.42 -10.14
C ILE A 283 -0.57 -11.04 -11.09
N GLY A 284 0.71 -10.94 -10.74
CA GLY A 284 1.82 -11.56 -11.45
C GLY A 284 1.68 -13.08 -11.56
N ALA A 285 1.47 -13.76 -10.45
CA ALA A 285 1.31 -15.21 -10.38
C ALA A 285 0.09 -15.69 -11.18
N VAL A 286 -1.06 -15.04 -11.02
CA VAL A 286 -2.29 -15.37 -11.77
C VAL A 286 -2.10 -15.14 -13.27
N THR A 287 -1.49 -14.01 -13.64
CA THR A 287 -1.20 -13.70 -15.06
C THR A 287 -0.24 -14.74 -15.65
N TYR A 288 0.76 -15.15 -14.89
CA TYR A 288 1.75 -16.13 -15.33
C TYR A 288 1.16 -17.54 -15.52
N TRP A 289 0.34 -18.02 -14.58
CA TRP A 289 -0.22 -19.37 -14.63
C TRP A 289 -1.41 -19.49 -15.57
N PHE A 290 -2.29 -18.49 -15.62
CA PHE A 290 -3.56 -18.60 -16.35
C PHE A 290 -3.55 -17.86 -17.70
N ASN A 291 -2.51 -17.08 -18.01
CA ASN A 291 -2.27 -16.41 -19.29
C ASN A 291 -3.51 -15.73 -19.91
N GLU A 292 -4.20 -16.39 -20.86
CA GLU A 292 -5.40 -15.88 -21.56
C GLU A 292 -6.65 -15.91 -20.66
N TRP A 293 -6.71 -16.85 -19.72
CA TRP A 293 -7.81 -17.00 -18.76
C TRP A 293 -7.66 -16.12 -17.51
N ARG A 294 -6.58 -15.34 -17.41
CA ARG A 294 -6.27 -14.53 -16.22
C ARG A 294 -7.44 -13.65 -15.78
N VAL A 295 -8.14 -13.01 -16.73
CA VAL A 295 -9.26 -12.12 -16.44
C VAL A 295 -10.43 -12.91 -15.86
N THR A 296 -10.78 -14.03 -16.50
CA THR A 296 -11.82 -14.94 -16.03
C THR A 296 -11.52 -15.46 -14.62
N VAL A 297 -10.28 -15.89 -14.36
CA VAL A 297 -9.86 -16.38 -13.04
C VAL A 297 -9.92 -15.30 -11.98
N ILE A 298 -9.52 -14.07 -12.29
CA ILE A 298 -9.65 -12.94 -11.37
C ILE A 298 -11.12 -12.67 -11.06
N ILE A 299 -12.00 -12.62 -12.08
CA ILE A 299 -13.43 -12.37 -11.90
C ILE A 299 -14.08 -13.48 -11.06
N VAL A 300 -13.84 -14.75 -11.41
CA VAL A 300 -14.37 -15.89 -10.66
C VAL A 300 -13.83 -15.89 -9.23
N GLY A 301 -12.55 -15.60 -9.04
CA GLY A 301 -11.96 -15.44 -7.71
C GLY A 301 -12.64 -14.36 -6.87
N LEU A 302 -12.92 -13.19 -7.46
CA LEU A 302 -13.67 -12.12 -6.79
C LEU A 302 -15.10 -12.54 -6.44
N LEU A 303 -15.78 -13.29 -7.33
CA LEU A 303 -17.11 -13.82 -7.05
C LEU A 303 -17.10 -14.86 -5.92
N ILE A 304 -16.10 -15.73 -5.90
CA ILE A 304 -15.90 -16.72 -4.82
C ILE A 304 -15.63 -16.00 -3.50
N ILE A 305 -14.72 -15.02 -3.47
CA ILE A 305 -14.43 -14.23 -2.27
C ILE A 305 -15.73 -13.58 -1.78
N ASN A 306 -16.46 -12.89 -2.66
CA ASN A 306 -17.73 -12.25 -2.32
C ASN A 306 -18.78 -13.25 -1.79
N PHE A 307 -18.84 -14.47 -2.33
CA PHE A 307 -19.71 -15.52 -1.84
C PHE A 307 -19.29 -16.02 -0.45
N ILE A 308 -18.00 -16.29 -0.23
CA ILE A 308 -17.45 -16.78 1.04
C ILE A 308 -17.61 -15.71 2.14
N THR A 309 -17.39 -14.43 1.82
CA THR A 309 -17.52 -13.34 2.79
C THR A 309 -18.95 -13.09 3.26
N ARG A 310 -19.97 -13.69 2.62
CA ARG A 310 -21.35 -13.66 3.13
C ARG A 310 -21.58 -14.62 4.29
N SER A 311 -20.74 -15.65 4.44
CA SER A 311 -20.89 -16.61 5.53
C SER A 311 -20.44 -15.99 6.86
N GLU A 312 -21.14 -16.32 7.95
CA GLU A 312 -20.80 -15.79 9.29
C GLU A 312 -19.38 -16.16 9.73
N ALA A 313 -18.84 -17.30 9.25
CA ALA A 313 -17.50 -17.76 9.56
C ALA A 313 -16.38 -16.80 9.09
N PHE A 314 -16.63 -16.03 8.01
CA PHE A 314 -15.69 -15.05 7.48
C PHE A 314 -16.10 -13.60 7.74
N ASN A 315 -17.24 -13.39 8.38
CA ASN A 315 -17.69 -12.07 8.78
C ASN A 315 -17.02 -11.70 10.11
N HIS A 316 -15.97 -10.87 10.05
CA HIS A 316 -15.33 -10.38 11.25
C HIS A 316 -16.25 -9.37 11.96
N GLN A 317 -16.89 -9.81 13.03
CA GLN A 317 -17.75 -8.96 13.85
C GLN A 317 -16.88 -8.04 14.71
N ASN A 318 -16.82 -6.76 14.36
CA ASN A 318 -16.23 -5.74 15.22
C ASN A 318 -17.09 -5.60 16.48
N ARG A 319 -16.55 -6.09 17.61
CA ARG A 319 -17.20 -6.02 18.91
C ARG A 319 -16.99 -4.64 19.52
N ALA A 320 -18.08 -4.01 19.96
CA ALA A 320 -18.05 -2.79 20.74
C ALA A 320 -17.41 -3.08 22.10
N TYR A 321 -16.45 -2.24 22.48
CA TYR A 321 -15.77 -2.38 23.76
C TYR A 321 -16.76 -2.23 24.93
N GLY A 322 -16.64 -3.08 25.95
CA GLY A 322 -17.48 -3.04 27.15
C GLY A 322 -18.85 -3.72 27.03
N MET A 323 -19.20 -4.29 25.88
CA MET A 323 -20.42 -5.10 25.72
C MET A 323 -20.13 -6.57 26.04
N ASP A 324 -21.09 -7.24 26.69
CA ASP A 324 -21.04 -8.69 26.91
C ASP A 324 -21.54 -9.45 25.68
N TYR A 325 -20.64 -10.19 25.04
CA TYR A 325 -20.92 -11.05 23.89
C TYR A 325 -21.07 -12.54 24.24
N GLN A 326 -21.03 -12.88 25.53
CA GLN A 326 -21.33 -14.23 26.02
C GLN A 326 -22.82 -14.42 26.25
N SER A 327 -23.55 -13.34 26.51
CA SER A 327 -25.00 -13.34 26.63
C SER A 327 -25.70 -13.68 25.31
N PRO A 328 -26.89 -14.35 25.35
CA PRO A 328 -27.69 -14.58 24.16
C PRO A 328 -27.97 -13.27 23.41
N PRO A 329 -27.77 -13.21 22.08
CA PRO A 329 -28.02 -12.00 21.31
C PRO A 329 -29.46 -11.52 21.49
N ALA A 330 -29.64 -10.21 21.71
CA ALA A 330 -30.96 -9.62 21.72
C ALA A 330 -31.63 -9.82 20.35
N ALA A 331 -32.90 -10.23 20.34
CA ALA A 331 -33.66 -10.41 19.12
C ALA A 331 -33.79 -9.08 18.37
N TYR A 332 -33.23 -8.99 17.16
CA TYR A 332 -33.33 -7.80 16.32
C TYR A 332 -34.57 -7.91 15.42
N THR A 333 -35.76 -7.73 16.01
CA THR A 333 -37.04 -7.73 15.29
C THR A 333 -37.80 -6.43 15.51
N VAL A 334 -38.74 -6.13 14.61
CA VAL A 334 -39.55 -4.91 14.70
C VAL A 334 -40.36 -4.90 15.99
N GLU A 335 -40.92 -6.05 16.37
CA GLU A 335 -41.69 -6.21 17.61
C GLU A 335 -40.81 -5.93 18.82
N LYS A 336 -39.58 -6.48 18.85
CA LYS A 336 -38.68 -6.23 19.98
C LYS A 336 -38.28 -4.77 20.07
N ILE A 337 -38.02 -4.10 18.94
CA ILE A 337 -37.72 -2.66 18.88
C ILE A 337 -38.90 -1.84 19.41
N GLN A 338 -40.13 -2.17 18.99
CA GLN A 338 -41.35 -1.53 19.47
C GLN A 338 -41.56 -1.74 20.97
N ASP A 339 -41.29 -2.93 21.48
CA ASP A 339 -41.34 -3.23 22.91
C ASP A 339 -40.36 -2.36 23.71
N VAL A 340 -39.12 -2.18 23.23
CA VAL A 340 -38.15 -1.31 23.94
C VAL A 340 -38.56 0.17 23.88
N CYS A 341 -39.29 0.57 22.83
CA CYS A 341 -39.88 1.89 22.71
C CYS A 341 -41.29 1.99 23.33
N GLY A 342 -41.74 0.97 24.06
CA GLY A 342 -43.07 0.92 24.64
C GLY A 342 -43.31 1.96 25.73
N ALA A 343 -44.57 2.38 25.89
CA ALA A 343 -44.96 3.42 26.85
C ALA A 343 -44.45 3.19 28.30
N PRO A 344 -44.44 1.97 28.87
CA PRO A 344 -43.95 1.76 30.23
C PRO A 344 -42.45 2.05 30.41
N LEU A 345 -41.63 1.70 29.42
CA LEU A 345 -40.19 1.98 29.42
C LEU A 345 -39.93 3.47 29.23
N VAL A 346 -40.66 4.11 28.32
CA VAL A 346 -40.59 5.57 28.11
C VAL A 346 -40.94 6.34 29.38
N GLU A 347 -42.01 5.95 30.10
CA GLU A 347 -42.36 6.60 31.37
C GLU A 347 -41.32 6.35 32.47
N LYS A 348 -40.73 5.16 32.51
CA LYS A 348 -39.61 4.86 33.42
C LYS A 348 -38.38 5.72 33.11
N ASP A 349 -38.01 5.86 31.84
CA ASP A 349 -36.88 6.67 31.40
C ASP A 349 -37.12 8.17 31.64
N LYS A 350 -38.35 8.65 31.45
CA LYS A 350 -38.76 10.00 31.83
C LYS A 350 -38.59 10.22 33.33
N ALA A 351 -39.09 9.31 34.16
CA ALA A 351 -38.97 9.42 35.61
C ALA A 351 -37.49 9.45 36.06
N ALA A 352 -36.66 8.57 35.51
CA ALA A 352 -35.21 8.56 35.77
C ALA A 352 -34.53 9.86 35.30
N THR A 353 -34.91 10.38 34.13
CA THR A 353 -34.37 11.64 33.60
C THR A 353 -34.78 12.82 34.48
N VAL A 354 -36.02 12.85 34.98
CA VAL A 354 -36.48 13.88 35.94
C VAL A 354 -35.65 13.84 37.23
N GLU A 355 -35.33 12.64 37.74
CA GLU A 355 -34.46 12.48 38.91
C GLU A 355 -33.04 13.05 38.65
N ILE A 356 -32.46 12.76 37.48
CA ILE A 356 -31.16 13.31 37.05
C ILE A 356 -31.22 14.84 36.98
N LEU A 357 -32.27 15.40 36.38
CA LEU A 357 -32.45 16.85 36.23
C LEU A 357 -32.67 17.54 37.58
N ASN A 358 -33.38 16.91 38.52
CA ASN A 358 -33.53 17.44 39.88
C ASN A 358 -32.17 17.50 40.60
N ARG A 359 -31.36 16.43 40.53
CA ARG A 359 -30.00 16.45 41.09
C ARG A 359 -29.11 17.51 40.45
N TRP A 360 -29.19 17.64 39.13
CA TRP A 360 -28.47 18.68 38.39
C TRP A 360 -28.90 20.09 38.83
N ARG A 361 -30.21 20.32 38.96
CA ARG A 361 -30.77 21.60 39.41
C ARG A 361 -30.25 21.95 40.81
N ASP A 362 -30.28 20.99 41.74
CA ASP A 362 -29.86 21.21 43.12
C ASP A 362 -28.33 21.48 43.21
N LYS A 363 -27.53 20.91 42.29
CA LYS A 363 -26.11 21.26 42.12
C LYS A 363 -25.92 22.67 41.57
N ALA A 364 -26.67 23.04 40.52
CA ALA A 364 -26.47 24.29 39.78
C ALA A 364 -27.09 25.52 40.46
N ALA A 365 -28.10 25.33 41.32
CA ALA A 365 -28.68 26.40 42.14
C ALA A 365 -29.21 25.82 43.47
N PRO A 366 -28.50 26.03 44.59
CA PRO A 366 -28.96 25.62 45.92
C PRO A 366 -30.29 26.27 46.32
N ALA A 367 -30.99 25.64 47.25
CA ALA A 367 -32.32 26.06 47.71
C ALA A 367 -32.40 27.57 48.04
N GLY A 368 -33.43 28.24 47.53
CA GLY A 368 -33.65 29.68 47.70
C GLY A 368 -33.19 30.57 46.52
N HIS A 369 -32.52 29.99 45.52
CA HIS A 369 -32.13 30.69 44.29
C HIS A 369 -33.15 30.47 43.16
N PRO A 370 -33.27 31.42 42.20
CA PRO A 370 -34.09 31.21 41.01
C PRO A 370 -33.58 30.02 40.18
N PRO A 371 -34.45 29.37 39.38
CA PRO A 371 -34.08 28.22 38.56
C PRO A 371 -32.84 28.52 37.69
N PRO A 372 -31.81 27.65 37.69
CA PRO A 372 -30.60 27.89 36.92
C PRO A 372 -30.90 27.75 35.43
N ARG A 373 -30.21 28.53 34.58
CA ARG A 373 -30.25 28.32 33.13
C ARG A 373 -29.52 27.02 32.80
N MET A 374 -30.19 26.13 32.08
CA MET A 374 -29.61 24.88 31.58
C MET A 374 -28.77 25.16 30.33
N VAL A 375 -27.54 24.65 30.32
CA VAL A 375 -26.67 24.70 29.14
C VAL A 375 -26.58 23.31 28.51
N ILE A 376 -26.70 23.27 27.18
CA ILE A 376 -26.48 22.08 26.37
C ILE A 376 -25.34 22.40 25.40
N LEU A 377 -24.24 21.67 25.51
CA LEU A 377 -23.11 21.80 24.60
C LEU A 377 -23.31 20.86 23.41
N SER A 378 -23.34 21.43 22.20
CA SER A 378 -23.49 20.69 20.95
C SER A 378 -22.25 20.89 20.08
N VAL A 379 -21.53 19.81 19.79
CA VAL A 379 -20.26 19.85 19.05
C VAL A 379 -20.32 19.14 17.72
N SER A 380 -19.70 19.75 16.71
CA SER A 380 -19.66 19.21 15.35
C SER A 380 -18.62 18.08 15.19
N GLY A 381 -18.86 17.19 14.23
CA GLY A 381 -17.85 16.21 13.81
C GLY A 381 -16.75 16.80 12.93
N GLY A 382 -15.62 16.11 12.82
CA GLY A 382 -14.50 16.54 11.98
C GLY A 382 -13.15 15.89 12.33
N GLY A 383 -13.17 14.64 12.80
CA GLY A 383 -11.97 13.90 13.22
C GLY A 383 -11.18 14.61 14.33
N LEU A 384 -9.87 14.38 14.38
CA LEU A 384 -8.99 14.93 15.41
C LEU A 384 -9.03 16.46 15.49
N LYS A 385 -9.18 17.15 14.36
CA LYS A 385 -9.32 18.61 14.33
C LYS A 385 -10.54 19.10 15.11
N ALA A 386 -11.70 18.47 14.91
CA ALA A 386 -12.89 18.81 15.67
C ALA A 386 -12.75 18.44 17.15
N ALA A 387 -12.03 17.36 17.48
CA ALA A 387 -11.75 16.98 18.85
C ALA A 387 -10.94 18.06 19.58
N SER A 388 -9.78 18.45 19.02
CA SER A 388 -8.92 19.48 19.59
C SER A 388 -9.61 20.83 19.64
N TRP A 389 -10.32 21.22 18.58
CA TRP A 389 -11.05 22.49 18.54
C TRP A 389 -12.17 22.57 19.58
N ALA A 390 -13.03 21.54 19.64
CA ALA A 390 -14.14 21.52 20.59
C ALA A 390 -13.62 21.58 22.03
N MET A 391 -12.63 20.75 22.36
CA MET A 391 -11.99 20.72 23.68
C MET A 391 -11.42 22.10 24.03
N GLN A 392 -10.61 22.70 23.15
CA GLN A 392 -10.00 24.01 23.40
C GLN A 392 -11.04 25.11 23.61
N VAL A 393 -12.08 25.17 22.77
CA VAL A 393 -13.13 26.19 22.85
C VAL A 393 -13.89 26.07 24.16
N VAL A 394 -14.33 24.87 24.53
CA VAL A 394 -15.12 24.67 25.76
C VAL A 394 -14.25 24.86 27.00
N GLN A 395 -13.01 24.36 27.01
CA GLN A 395 -12.09 24.58 28.13
C GLN A 395 -11.79 26.08 28.33
N THR A 396 -11.57 26.81 27.24
CA THR A 396 -11.31 28.25 27.31
C THR A 396 -12.55 29.00 27.79
N ALA A 397 -13.73 28.67 27.24
CA ALA A 397 -14.99 29.28 27.66
C ALA A 397 -15.32 29.00 29.12
N ASP A 398 -15.09 27.77 29.59
CA ASP A 398 -15.30 27.40 30.99
C ASP A 398 -14.30 28.10 31.91
N SER A 399 -13.03 28.20 31.52
CA SER A 399 -12.01 28.95 32.25
C SER A 399 -12.37 30.44 32.38
N LEU A 400 -12.85 31.07 31.31
CA LEU A 400 -13.32 32.47 31.34
C LEU A 400 -14.57 32.67 32.21
N LEU A 401 -15.33 31.60 32.44
CA LEU A 401 -16.52 31.60 33.29
C LEU A 401 -16.25 31.04 34.69
N GLU A 402 -14.98 30.81 35.04
CA GLU A 402 -14.53 30.28 36.33
C GLU A 402 -15.18 28.92 36.67
N GLY A 403 -15.31 28.02 35.69
CA GLY A 403 -15.89 26.68 35.88
C GLY A 403 -17.43 26.62 35.78
N ARG A 404 -18.09 27.79 35.70
CA ARG A 404 -19.56 27.85 35.72
C ARG A 404 -20.21 27.30 34.46
N LEU A 405 -19.50 27.22 33.33
CA LEU A 405 -20.09 26.67 32.10
C LEU A 405 -20.34 25.18 32.25
N LEU A 406 -19.34 24.43 32.72
CA LEU A 406 -19.43 23.00 32.92
C LEU A 406 -20.35 22.65 34.09
N ASP A 407 -20.36 23.45 35.15
CA ASP A 407 -21.30 23.24 36.27
C ASP A 407 -22.77 23.39 35.86
N HIS A 408 -23.06 24.27 34.90
CA HIS A 408 -24.41 24.46 34.35
C HIS A 408 -24.70 23.57 33.13
N THR A 409 -23.75 22.77 32.66
CA THR A 409 -23.95 21.90 31.49
C THR A 409 -24.64 20.61 31.91
N ALA A 410 -25.88 20.41 31.43
CA ALA A 410 -26.65 19.19 31.69
C ALA A 410 -26.38 18.08 30.67
N LEU A 411 -26.01 18.47 29.44
CA LEU A 411 -25.77 17.54 28.34
C LEU A 411 -24.65 18.05 27.44
N MET A 412 -23.68 17.17 27.15
CA MET A 412 -22.73 17.32 26.05
C MET A 412 -23.10 16.33 24.96
N THR A 413 -23.40 16.81 23.76
CA THR A 413 -23.80 15.98 22.62
C THR A 413 -23.11 16.44 21.35
N GLY A 414 -23.04 15.57 20.34
CA GLY A 414 -22.40 15.91 19.08
C GLY A 414 -22.14 14.71 18.20
N ALA A 415 -21.15 14.82 17.33
CA ALA A 415 -20.75 13.74 16.43
C ALA A 415 -19.22 13.54 16.38
N SER A 416 -18.81 12.28 16.19
CA SER A 416 -17.43 11.90 15.83
C SER A 416 -16.36 12.57 16.71
N GLY A 417 -15.34 13.20 16.09
CA GLY A 417 -14.24 13.87 16.78
C GLY A 417 -14.66 14.91 17.82
N GLY A 418 -15.71 15.69 17.57
CA GLY A 418 -16.21 16.65 18.56
C GLY A 418 -16.63 15.98 19.86
N MET A 419 -17.33 14.83 19.78
CA MET A 419 -17.69 14.06 20.98
C MET A 419 -16.47 13.52 21.71
N LEU A 420 -15.43 13.07 20.99
CA LEU A 420 -14.18 12.64 21.63
C LEU A 420 -13.53 13.80 22.40
N GLY A 421 -13.51 15.00 21.83
CA GLY A 421 -12.99 16.20 22.50
C GLY A 421 -13.77 16.55 23.78
N MET A 422 -15.10 16.49 23.75
CA MET A 422 -15.95 16.71 24.93
C MET A 422 -15.81 15.60 25.97
N ALA A 423 -15.73 14.34 25.55
CA ALA A 423 -15.55 13.20 26.44
C ALA A 423 -14.20 13.21 27.16
N TYR A 424 -13.16 13.77 26.54
CA TYR A 424 -11.85 13.96 27.18
C TYR A 424 -11.85 15.12 28.18
N LEU A 425 -12.65 16.17 27.94
CA LEU A 425 -12.77 17.32 28.83
C LEU A 425 -13.52 16.99 30.12
N ARG A 426 -14.52 16.11 30.04
CA ARG A 426 -15.31 15.62 31.16
C ARG A 426 -14.50 14.63 32.01
#